data_AF-A0A091JGL9-F1
#
_entry.id   AF-A0A091JGL9-F1
#
_cell.length_a   1.000
_cell.length_b   1.000
_cell.length_c   1.000
_cell.angle_alpha   90.00
_cell.angle_beta   90.00
_cell.angle_gamma   90.00
#
_symmetry.space_group_name_H-M   'P 1'
#
loop_
_entity.id
_entity.type
_entity.pdbx_description
1 polymer ?
#
loop_
_entity_poly.entity_id
_entity_poly.type
_entity_poly.pdbx_seq_one_letter_code
_entity_poly.pdbx_strand_id
1 'polypeptide(L)'
;KELYHVPNGMSPGKLSHGMVYGVVHRTDNNHKKEMVVYGWSADQLKEEMNYIKEVRATLEKVRKKMYGEYDEMKRKIQQLTNELKVTNAHQESLENHVRVQAAALDSFSEMNSSLTSASIDLQKTLVDVTLENTDIREQIRNLKHTHEQSMEKLREKQKQLETAQIENQLLKLKVESSQEANAEVMREMTRKLYSQYEEKMREEEQKHKAEKEILLEETNRLLKAIEEANKKMQITETSIQEKDQRIGELDRLIERMEEERHQLQKQLELNEIQISGAKSENSSDSERSQHLEEVAASLRERIKHLDDMVHCQQKKVKHMVEEIEMLRKKVKEKELFIIQLLEKISFLECENKELQDKLDYLMENQPKTNIETRDTGVGCDLPYSQSPGGFGSPITTEERRLRDKKHLNDITAARLPPLYHSPAKLLSIEESIAIQIQQKEAYEEMQAKLAAQKLAERLNIKMLRFEPEGEALMQYREVRDED
;
A
#
# COMPACT_ATOMS: atom_id res chain seq x y z
N LYS A 1 94.40 -31.54 159.03
CA LYS A 1 95.45 -31.60 160.07
C LYS A 1 96.30 -30.35 159.87
N GLU A 2 96.02 -29.29 160.65
CA GLU A 2 96.73 -28.93 161.91
C GLU A 2 98.11 -28.31 161.59
N LEU A 3 98.63 -27.25 162.21
CA LEU A 3 98.41 -26.66 163.53
C LEU A 3 99.06 -25.23 163.54
N TYR A 4 98.38 -24.26 164.17
CA TYR A 4 98.80 -23.17 165.09
C TYR A 4 100.18 -22.42 165.13
N HIS A 5 100.04 -21.12 165.50
CA HIS A 5 100.77 -20.26 166.48
C HIS A 5 102.07 -19.43 166.18
N VAL A 6 101.97 -18.07 166.33
CA VAL A 6 102.55 -17.10 167.36
C VAL A 6 104.08 -17.04 167.60
N PRO A 7 104.70 -15.96 168.18
CA PRO A 7 104.58 -14.48 168.07
C PRO A 7 105.95 -13.68 168.20
N ASN A 8 105.88 -12.34 168.30
CA ASN A 8 106.74 -11.35 169.02
C ASN A 8 108.24 -11.09 168.71
N GLY A 9 108.63 -9.80 168.81
CA GLY A 9 109.88 -9.37 169.50
C GLY A 9 110.83 -8.36 168.79
N MET A 10 111.18 -7.28 169.50
CA MET A 10 111.95 -6.04 169.17
C MET A 10 113.48 -6.12 168.83
N SER A 11 113.98 -5.06 168.14
CA SER A 11 115.25 -4.23 168.24
C SER A 11 116.64 -4.86 168.57
N PRO A 12 117.82 -4.16 168.62
CA PRO A 12 118.29 -2.83 168.12
C PRO A 12 119.68 -2.82 167.38
N GLY A 13 120.08 -1.68 166.76
CA GLY A 13 121.43 -1.04 166.91
C GLY A 13 122.68 -1.34 166.03
N LYS A 14 123.10 -0.31 165.25
CA LYS A 14 124.47 0.21 164.90
C LYS A 14 125.60 -0.67 164.27
N LEU A 15 126.07 -0.31 163.06
CA LEU A 15 127.37 0.33 162.70
C LEU A 15 127.68 0.23 161.18
N SER A 16 128.71 0.95 160.76
CA SER A 16 129.09 1.51 159.45
C SER A 16 129.60 0.58 158.31
N HIS A 17 129.33 1.06 157.08
CA HIS A 17 130.13 0.98 155.82
C HIS A 17 130.25 -0.36 155.06
N GLY A 18 129.90 -0.34 153.76
CA GLY A 18 130.21 -1.42 152.82
C GLY A 18 129.74 -1.10 151.39
N MET A 19 130.68 -1.01 150.45
CA MET A 19 130.41 -0.90 149.01
C MET A 19 129.93 -2.23 148.43
N VAL A 20 129.02 -2.19 147.44
CA VAL A 20 128.46 -3.39 146.79
C VAL A 20 128.86 -3.41 145.32
N TYR A 21 129.48 -4.52 144.91
CA TYR A 21 129.87 -4.81 143.54
C TYR A 21 128.92 -5.88 142.98
N GLY A 22 128.27 -5.60 141.86
CA GLY A 22 127.27 -6.49 141.24
C GLY A 22 127.55 -6.73 139.76
N VAL A 23 127.56 -7.99 139.35
CA VAL A 23 127.92 -8.44 138.01
C VAL A 23 126.70 -8.41 137.09
N VAL A 24 126.77 -7.65 136.00
CA VAL A 24 125.72 -7.63 134.96
C VAL A 24 126.19 -8.45 133.76
N HIS A 25 125.43 -9.49 133.41
CA HIS A 25 125.63 -10.21 132.16
C HIS A 25 125.12 -9.36 131.00
N ARG A 26 126.03 -8.79 130.20
CA ARG A 26 125.69 -8.37 128.85
C ARG A 26 125.69 -9.58 127.92
N THR A 27 124.51 -9.97 127.48
CA THR A 27 124.33 -10.73 126.24
C THR A 27 124.16 -9.74 125.12
N ASP A 28 125.29 -9.28 124.58
CA ASP A 28 125.29 -8.70 123.25
C ASP A 28 125.24 -9.84 122.23
N ASN A 29 124.57 -9.59 121.11
CA ASN A 29 124.33 -10.54 120.04
C ASN A 29 125.58 -10.84 119.18
N ASN A 30 126.76 -10.90 119.81
CA ASN A 30 127.90 -11.66 119.29
C ASN A 30 128.71 -12.25 120.46
N HIS A 31 128.83 -13.58 120.49
CA HIS A 31 129.25 -14.39 121.63
C HIS A 31 130.70 -14.15 122.12
N LYS A 32 130.91 -13.13 122.96
CA LYS A 32 132.01 -13.06 123.94
C LYS A 32 131.48 -12.50 125.26
N LYS A 33 131.55 -13.28 126.34
CA LYS A 33 131.19 -12.86 127.69
C LYS A 33 132.29 -11.94 128.23
N GLU A 34 132.17 -10.64 127.98
CA GLU A 34 132.95 -9.63 128.71
C GLU A 34 132.36 -9.41 130.10
N MET A 35 133.19 -9.56 131.12
CA MET A 35 132.82 -9.41 132.53
C MET A 35 133.26 -8.02 132.99
N VAL A 36 132.33 -7.06 132.97
CA VAL A 36 132.61 -5.68 133.42
C VAL A 36 132.05 -5.53 134.84
N VAL A 37 132.95 -5.25 135.79
CA VAL A 37 132.58 -5.01 137.20
C VAL A 37 132.29 -3.53 137.37
N TYR A 38 131.05 -3.20 137.72
CA TYR A 38 130.67 -1.86 138.16
C TYR A 38 130.53 -1.86 139.70
N GLY A 39 131.12 -0.88 140.36
CA GLY A 39 130.87 -0.60 141.77
C GLY A 39 129.77 0.46 141.89
N TRP A 40 128.74 0.18 142.71
CA TRP A 40 127.68 1.13 142.99
C TRP A 40 127.65 1.49 144.48
N SER A 41 127.31 2.75 144.78
CA SER A 41 126.98 3.17 146.13
C SER A 41 125.54 2.79 146.47
N ALA A 42 125.23 2.58 147.76
CA ALA A 42 123.90 2.17 148.22
C ALA A 42 122.78 3.17 147.86
N ASP A 43 123.12 4.43 147.60
CA ASP A 43 122.15 5.45 147.20
C ASP A 43 121.74 5.32 145.73
N GLN A 44 122.66 4.88 144.85
CA GLN A 44 122.40 4.78 143.41
C GLN A 44 121.47 3.61 143.04
N LEU A 45 121.52 2.50 143.79
CA LEU A 45 120.64 1.33 143.55
C LEU A 45 119.18 1.58 143.94
N LYS A 46 118.95 2.50 144.89
CA LYS A 46 117.62 2.80 145.41
C LYS A 46 116.79 3.63 144.43
N GLU A 47 117.43 4.49 143.66
CA GLU A 47 116.79 5.29 142.59
C GLU A 47 116.34 4.42 141.42
N GLU A 48 117.20 3.53 140.92
CA GLU A 48 116.89 2.62 139.81
C GLU A 48 115.72 1.66 140.12
N MET A 49 115.63 1.17 141.36
CA MET A 49 114.52 0.31 141.77
C MET A 49 113.17 1.05 141.85
N ASN A 50 113.18 2.36 142.11
CA ASN A 50 111.97 3.19 142.06
C ASN A 50 111.56 3.48 140.60
N TYR A 51 112.51 3.74 139.71
CA TYR A 51 112.23 3.98 138.28
C TYR A 51 111.53 2.78 137.60
N ILE A 52 112.01 1.55 137.86
CA ILE A 52 111.41 0.33 137.27
C ILE A 52 109.96 0.11 137.74
N LYS A 53 109.62 0.48 138.98
CA LYS A 53 108.24 0.33 139.49
C LYS A 53 107.27 1.27 138.78
N GLU A 54 107.67 2.50 138.47
CA GLU A 54 106.81 3.48 137.81
C GLU A 54 106.51 3.10 136.35
N VAL A 55 107.49 2.60 135.60
CA VAL A 55 107.32 2.17 134.20
C VAL A 55 106.33 1.00 134.09
N ARG A 56 106.40 0.04 135.02
CA ARG A 56 105.49 -1.11 135.01
C ARG A 56 104.03 -0.71 135.30
N ALA A 57 103.83 0.25 136.19
CA ALA A 57 102.49 0.77 136.50
C ALA A 57 101.88 1.58 135.34
N THR A 58 102.71 2.27 134.55
CA THR A 58 102.24 3.03 133.38
C THR A 58 101.88 2.13 132.20
N LEU A 59 102.66 1.07 131.93
CA LEU A 59 102.34 0.11 130.87
C LEU A 59 101.03 -0.66 131.12
N GLU A 60 100.74 -1.05 132.36
CA GLU A 60 99.50 -1.78 132.66
C GLU A 60 98.24 -0.88 132.54
N LYS A 61 98.37 0.43 132.77
CA LYS A 61 97.28 1.39 132.50
C LYS A 61 96.95 1.50 131.01
N VAL A 62 97.95 1.47 130.12
CA VAL A 62 97.73 1.54 128.67
C VAL A 62 97.00 0.30 128.15
N ARG A 63 97.38 -0.89 128.63
CA ARG A 63 96.75 -2.17 128.23
C ARG A 63 95.25 -2.20 128.50
N LYS A 64 94.82 -1.74 129.69
CA LYS A 64 93.40 -1.69 130.06
C LYS A 64 92.58 -0.72 129.21
N LYS A 65 93.17 0.41 128.79
CA LYS A 65 92.48 1.41 127.97
C LYS A 65 92.26 0.93 126.53
N MET A 66 93.26 0.29 125.93
CA MET A 66 93.20 -0.25 124.57
C MET A 66 92.10 -1.31 124.38
N TYR A 67 91.91 -2.23 125.34
CA TYR A 67 90.87 -3.26 125.23
C TYR A 67 89.45 -2.71 125.39
N GLY A 68 89.24 -1.67 126.21
CA GLY A 68 87.93 -1.02 126.34
C GLY A 68 87.51 -0.27 125.07
N GLU A 69 88.44 0.47 124.46
CA GLU A 69 88.19 1.22 123.21
C GLU A 69 87.91 0.28 122.02
N TYR A 70 88.55 -0.89 121.95
CA TYR A 70 88.30 -1.87 120.88
C TYR A 70 86.90 -2.52 120.96
N ASP A 71 86.45 -2.93 122.16
CA ASP A 71 85.14 -3.55 122.33
C ASP A 71 83.98 -2.56 122.11
N GLU A 72 84.19 -1.29 122.44
CA GLU A 72 83.22 -0.24 122.17
C GLU A 72 83.11 0.06 120.68
N MET A 73 84.23 0.11 119.96
CA MET A 73 84.25 0.26 118.50
C MET A 73 83.59 -0.93 117.79
N LYS A 74 83.84 -2.17 118.25
CA LYS A 74 83.19 -3.37 117.70
C LYS A 74 81.68 -3.34 117.86
N ARG A 75 81.15 -2.92 119.02
CA ARG A 75 79.70 -2.72 119.23
C ARG A 75 79.14 -1.64 118.31
N LYS A 76 79.86 -0.54 118.13
CA LYS A 76 79.42 0.59 117.30
C LYS A 76 79.38 0.23 115.81
N ILE A 77 80.37 -0.53 115.33
CA ILE A 77 80.38 -1.08 113.97
C ILE A 77 79.20 -2.05 113.79
N GLN A 78 78.94 -2.91 114.76
CA GLN A 78 77.82 -3.86 114.68
C GLN A 78 76.46 -3.13 114.67
N GLN A 79 76.30 -2.07 115.47
CA GLN A 79 75.10 -1.25 115.50
C GLN A 79 74.89 -0.52 114.17
N LEU A 80 75.91 0.16 113.64
CA LEU A 80 75.85 0.81 112.33
C LEU A 80 75.53 -0.18 111.20
N THR A 81 76.06 -1.41 111.28
CA THR A 81 75.76 -2.45 110.30
C THR A 81 74.30 -2.89 110.36
N ASN A 82 73.73 -3.01 111.55
CA ASN A 82 72.32 -3.36 111.72
C ASN A 82 71.39 -2.21 111.30
N GLU A 83 71.73 -0.96 111.65
CA GLU A 83 70.98 0.22 111.21
C GLU A 83 71.01 0.36 109.69
N LEU A 84 72.16 0.16 109.04
CA LEU A 84 72.28 0.17 107.58
C LEU A 84 71.41 -0.91 106.92
N LYS A 85 71.31 -2.11 107.52
CA LYS A 85 70.41 -3.15 107.01
C LYS A 85 68.95 -2.75 107.11
N VAL A 86 68.54 -2.13 108.21
CA VAL A 86 67.16 -1.66 108.42
C VAL A 86 66.84 -0.49 107.48
N THR A 87 67.73 0.48 107.32
CA THR A 87 67.52 1.59 106.39
C THR A 87 67.54 1.13 104.95
N ASN A 88 68.40 0.18 104.58
CA ASN A 88 68.41 -0.40 103.24
C ASN A 88 67.12 -1.19 102.94
N ALA A 89 66.63 -1.99 103.90
CA ALA A 89 65.34 -2.66 103.76
C ALA A 89 64.16 -1.68 103.67
N HIS A 90 64.21 -0.56 104.40
CA HIS A 90 63.20 0.50 104.31
C HIS A 90 63.25 1.23 102.96
N GLN A 91 64.45 1.55 102.46
CA GLN A 91 64.66 2.12 101.13
C GLN A 91 64.15 1.17 100.04
N GLU A 92 64.50 -0.11 100.10
CA GLU A 92 63.98 -1.14 99.17
C GLU A 92 62.45 -1.23 99.23
N SER A 93 61.84 -1.18 100.42
CA SER A 93 60.38 -1.16 100.56
C SER A 93 59.74 0.09 99.95
N LEU A 94 60.37 1.25 100.11
CA LEU A 94 59.87 2.52 99.56
C LEU A 94 60.03 2.58 98.04
N GLU A 95 61.19 2.14 97.52
CA GLU A 95 61.44 1.99 96.10
C GLU A 95 60.47 1.00 95.46
N ASN A 96 60.17 -0.12 96.14
CA ASN A 96 59.15 -1.06 95.70
C ASN A 96 57.75 -0.42 95.68
N HIS A 97 57.38 0.36 96.70
CA HIS A 97 56.09 1.04 96.71
C HIS A 97 55.97 2.09 95.60
N VAL A 98 57.00 2.91 95.39
CA VAL A 98 57.06 3.89 94.29
C VAL A 98 57.01 3.20 92.94
N ARG A 99 57.72 2.07 92.77
CA ARG A 99 57.67 1.26 91.53
C ARG A 99 56.27 0.71 91.27
N VAL A 100 55.57 0.20 92.29
CA VAL A 100 54.19 -0.29 92.15
C VAL A 100 53.23 0.85 91.81
N GLN A 101 53.37 2.01 92.46
CA GLN A 101 52.54 3.18 92.16
C GLN A 101 52.81 3.74 90.75
N ALA A 102 54.07 3.80 90.32
CA ALA A 102 54.44 4.20 88.96
C ALA A 102 53.83 3.24 87.92
N ALA A 103 53.93 1.92 88.14
CA ALA A 103 53.32 0.93 87.25
C ALA A 103 51.78 1.04 87.21
N ALA A 104 51.13 1.39 88.33
CA ALA A 104 49.69 1.64 88.35
C ALA A 104 49.31 2.91 87.57
N LEU A 105 50.10 3.99 87.69
CA LEU A 105 49.90 5.22 86.92
C LEU A 105 50.12 4.98 85.42
N ASP A 106 51.13 4.19 85.04
CA ASP A 106 51.37 3.79 83.66
C ASP A 106 50.19 2.98 83.12
N SER A 107 49.65 2.03 83.90
CA SER A 107 48.45 1.27 83.54
C SER A 107 47.21 2.16 83.39
N PHE A 108 47.02 3.16 84.25
CA PHE A 108 45.93 4.13 84.10
C PHE A 108 46.13 5.06 82.89
N SER A 109 47.37 5.48 82.62
CA SER A 109 47.72 6.24 81.42
C SER A 109 47.42 5.44 80.16
N GLU A 110 47.82 4.17 80.13
CA GLU A 110 47.53 3.23 79.05
C GLU A 110 46.02 3.05 78.87
N MET A 111 45.27 2.81 79.94
CA MET A 111 43.81 2.70 79.89
C MET A 111 43.13 3.98 79.40
N ASN A 112 43.58 5.15 79.87
CA ASN A 112 43.04 6.42 79.42
C ASN A 112 43.39 6.70 77.95
N SER A 113 44.59 6.31 77.51
CA SER A 113 44.99 6.40 76.10
C SER A 113 44.14 5.46 75.23
N SER A 114 43.87 4.24 75.69
CA SER A 114 43.01 3.27 75.02
C SER A 114 41.55 3.73 74.97
N LEU A 115 41.04 4.30 76.07
CA LEU A 115 39.69 4.86 76.12
C LEU A 115 39.57 6.07 75.18
N THR A 116 40.59 6.92 75.14
CA THR A 116 40.64 8.06 74.22
C THR A 116 40.65 7.59 72.77
N SER A 117 41.46 6.58 72.45
CA SER A 117 41.47 5.96 71.11
C SER A 117 40.10 5.38 70.75
N ALA A 118 39.50 4.57 71.63
CA ALA A 118 38.20 3.97 71.39
C ALA A 118 37.09 5.04 71.24
N SER A 119 37.17 6.13 72.00
CA SER A 119 36.26 7.28 71.88
C SER A 119 36.42 7.98 70.53
N ILE A 120 37.66 8.22 70.08
CA ILE A 120 37.96 8.79 68.77
C ILE A 120 37.46 7.86 67.64
N ASP A 121 37.69 6.55 67.75
CA ASP A 121 37.25 5.58 66.75
C ASP A 121 35.74 5.51 66.64
N LEU A 122 35.02 5.58 67.77
CA LEU A 122 33.56 5.63 67.80
C LEU A 122 33.03 6.94 67.22
N GLN A 123 33.64 8.08 67.58
CA GLN A 123 33.29 9.38 66.99
C GLN A 123 33.51 9.39 65.47
N LYS A 124 34.62 8.84 64.99
CA LYS A 124 34.93 8.70 63.57
C LYS A 124 33.88 7.84 62.87
N THR A 125 33.58 6.66 63.41
CA THR A 125 32.55 5.76 62.86
C THR A 125 31.19 6.45 62.80
N LEU A 126 30.80 7.22 63.83
CA LEU A 126 29.54 7.95 63.84
C LEU A 126 29.49 9.05 62.75
N VAL A 127 30.59 9.76 62.55
CA VAL A 127 30.71 10.76 61.47
C VAL A 127 30.65 10.10 60.10
N ASP A 128 31.41 9.01 59.90
CA ASP A 128 31.41 8.24 58.64
C ASP A 128 30.00 7.74 58.31
N VAL A 129 29.30 7.13 59.28
CA VAL A 129 27.91 6.69 59.13
C VAL A 129 26.96 7.86 58.87
N THR A 130 27.21 9.04 59.44
CA THR A 130 26.38 10.23 59.19
C THR A 130 26.55 10.75 57.76
N LEU A 131 27.79 10.74 57.25
CA LEU A 131 28.13 11.13 55.88
C LEU A 131 27.54 10.14 54.86
N GLU A 132 27.68 8.84 55.10
CA GLU A 132 27.04 7.81 54.27
C GLU A 132 25.52 7.96 54.25
N ASN A 133 24.90 8.25 55.40
CA ASN A 133 23.46 8.53 55.47
C ASN A 133 23.07 9.82 54.72
N THR A 134 23.91 10.85 54.70
CA THR A 134 23.64 12.04 53.86
C THR A 134 23.73 11.72 52.38
N ASP A 135 24.71 10.92 51.96
CA ASP A 135 24.89 10.49 50.57
C ASP A 135 23.72 9.63 50.10
N ILE A 136 23.29 8.66 50.92
CA ILE A 136 22.11 7.83 50.64
C ILE A 136 20.86 8.70 50.51
N ARG A 137 20.66 9.67 51.42
CA ARG A 137 19.53 10.62 51.32
C ARG A 137 19.57 11.47 50.06
N GLU A 138 20.74 11.85 49.58
CA GLU A 138 20.90 12.57 48.32
C GLU A 138 20.61 11.68 47.12
N GLN A 139 21.14 10.45 47.10
CA GLN A 139 20.83 9.48 46.06
C GLN A 139 19.32 9.19 45.98
N ILE A 140 18.64 9.02 47.12
CA ILE A 140 17.17 8.85 47.17
C ILE A 140 16.46 10.07 46.59
N ARG A 141 16.89 11.30 46.93
CA ARG A 141 16.31 12.52 46.36
C ARG A 141 16.51 12.59 44.84
N ASN A 142 17.70 12.26 44.35
CA ASN A 142 18.02 12.25 42.92
C ASN A 142 17.21 11.17 42.18
N LEU A 143 17.10 9.97 42.74
CA LEU A 143 16.26 8.89 42.19
C LEU A 143 14.78 9.29 42.16
N LYS A 144 14.28 9.92 43.23
CA LYS A 144 12.91 10.42 43.26
C LYS A 144 12.67 11.50 42.19
N HIS A 145 13.59 12.46 42.07
CA HIS A 145 13.48 13.52 41.08
C HIS A 145 13.53 12.99 39.65
N THR A 146 14.46 12.08 39.34
CA THR A 146 14.57 11.45 38.01
C THR A 146 13.34 10.58 37.69
N HIS A 147 12.81 9.86 38.67
CA HIS A 147 11.57 9.11 38.52
C HIS A 147 10.39 10.04 38.23
N GLU A 148 10.24 11.13 38.98
CA GLU A 148 9.19 12.13 38.78
C GLU A 148 9.25 12.77 37.38
N GLN A 149 10.45 13.19 36.96
CA GLN A 149 10.68 13.70 35.60
C GLN A 149 10.32 12.68 34.51
N SER A 150 10.66 11.40 34.71
CA SER A 150 10.33 10.35 33.75
C SER A 150 8.81 10.12 33.65
N MET A 151 8.10 10.20 34.78
CA MET A 151 6.65 10.07 34.84
C MET A 151 5.94 11.27 34.20
N GLU A 152 6.48 12.49 34.35
CA GLU A 152 5.97 13.67 33.66
C GLU A 152 6.15 13.55 32.15
N LYS A 153 7.35 13.19 31.68
CA LYS A 153 7.60 12.91 30.26
C LYS A 153 6.66 11.83 29.70
N LEU A 154 6.40 10.77 30.46
CA LEU A 154 5.45 9.72 30.06
C LEU A 154 4.03 10.27 29.92
N ARG A 155 3.57 11.12 30.86
CA ARG A 155 2.25 11.77 30.77
C ARG A 155 2.14 12.72 29.59
N GLU A 156 3.19 13.49 29.28
CA GLU A 156 3.22 14.34 28.10
C GLU A 156 3.16 13.52 26.81
N LYS A 157 3.93 12.43 26.74
CA LYS A 157 3.90 11.52 25.59
C LYS A 157 2.52 10.86 25.43
N GLN A 158 1.88 10.50 26.53
CA GLN A 158 0.51 9.98 26.52
C GLN A 158 -0.48 11.01 25.96
N LYS A 159 -0.40 12.28 26.38
CA LYS A 159 -1.24 13.36 25.81
C LYS A 159 -0.98 13.57 24.31
N GLN A 160 0.28 13.56 23.88
CA GLN A 160 0.64 13.65 22.46
C GLN A 160 0.05 12.49 21.64
N LEU A 161 0.10 11.28 22.18
CA LEU A 161 -0.50 10.10 21.56
C LEU A 161 -2.02 10.25 21.42
N GLU A 162 -2.72 10.72 22.46
CA GLU A 162 -4.16 10.97 22.42
C GLU A 162 -4.53 12.03 21.37
N THR A 163 -3.78 13.13 21.30
CA THR A 163 -4.01 14.15 20.26
C THR A 163 -3.80 13.61 18.86
N ALA A 164 -2.75 12.81 18.65
CA ALA A 164 -2.50 12.17 17.37
C ALA A 164 -3.56 11.12 17.02
N GLN A 165 -4.11 10.40 18.01
CA GLN A 165 -5.21 9.46 17.79
C GLN A 165 -6.49 10.17 17.35
N ILE A 166 -6.85 11.29 17.97
CA ILE A 166 -8.01 12.10 17.58
C ILE A 166 -7.81 12.68 16.18
N GLU A 167 -6.63 13.21 15.87
CA GLU A 167 -6.32 13.72 14.53
C GLU A 167 -6.42 12.61 13.47
N ASN A 168 -5.88 11.42 13.76
CA ASN A 168 -6.00 10.28 12.85
C ASN A 168 -7.46 9.85 12.63
N GLN A 169 -8.30 9.86 13.68
CA GLN A 169 -9.74 9.58 13.55
C GLN A 169 -10.43 10.64 12.68
N LEU A 170 -10.12 11.92 12.87
CA LEU A 170 -10.66 13.01 12.08
C LEU A 170 -10.25 12.91 10.60
N LEU A 171 -8.97 12.61 10.35
CA LEU A 171 -8.47 12.39 9.00
C LEU A 171 -9.15 11.20 8.33
N LYS A 172 -9.36 10.10 9.07
CA LYS A 172 -10.11 8.94 8.57
C LYS A 172 -11.53 9.34 8.14
N LEU A 173 -12.27 10.05 8.99
CA LEU A 173 -13.61 10.53 8.65
C LEU A 173 -13.61 11.48 7.44
N LYS A 174 -12.60 12.34 7.32
CA LYS A 174 -12.47 13.25 6.17
C LYS A 174 -12.18 12.51 4.86
N VAL A 175 -11.34 11.48 4.92
CA VAL A 175 -11.07 10.61 3.77
C VAL A 175 -12.33 9.83 3.37
N GLU A 176 -13.04 9.23 4.33
CA GLU A 176 -14.30 8.52 4.07
C GLU A 176 -15.36 9.47 3.46
N SER A 177 -15.53 10.67 4.02
CA SER A 177 -16.45 11.67 3.49
C SER A 177 -16.08 12.12 2.06
N SER A 178 -14.79 12.32 1.78
CA SER A 178 -14.33 12.66 0.44
C SER A 178 -14.50 11.51 -0.54
N GLN A 179 -14.26 10.26 -0.12
CA GLN A 179 -14.46 9.08 -0.94
C GLN A 179 -15.94 8.88 -1.27
N GLU A 180 -16.83 9.07 -0.30
CA GLU A 180 -18.28 8.99 -0.52
C GLU A 180 -18.80 10.06 -1.48
N ALA A 181 -18.32 11.31 -1.33
CA ALA A 181 -18.66 12.37 -2.27
C ALA A 181 -18.20 12.06 -3.71
N ASN A 182 -16.99 11.52 -3.86
CA ASN A 182 -16.48 11.10 -5.17
C ASN A 182 -17.29 9.93 -5.75
N ALA A 183 -17.65 8.95 -4.92
CA ALA A 183 -18.48 7.83 -5.34
C ALA A 183 -19.87 8.30 -5.81
N GLU A 184 -20.47 9.28 -5.12
CA GLU A 184 -21.76 9.84 -5.53
C GLU A 184 -21.70 10.56 -6.87
N VAL A 185 -20.64 11.34 -7.14
CA VAL A 185 -20.45 11.98 -8.45
C VAL A 185 -20.37 10.92 -9.57
N MET A 186 -19.63 9.83 -9.33
CA MET A 186 -19.55 8.72 -10.30
C MET A 186 -20.92 8.02 -10.48
N ARG A 187 -21.66 7.79 -9.40
CA ARG A 187 -23.03 7.24 -9.46
C ARG A 187 -23.97 8.16 -10.23
N GLU A 188 -23.91 9.47 -10.01
CA GLU A 188 -24.75 10.45 -10.68
C GLU A 188 -24.39 10.57 -12.17
N MET A 189 -23.10 10.60 -12.52
CA MET A 189 -22.64 10.57 -13.91
C MET A 189 -23.12 9.30 -14.63
N THR A 190 -23.00 8.15 -13.97
CA THR A 190 -23.48 6.86 -14.48
C THR A 190 -25.00 6.89 -14.70
N ARG A 191 -25.76 7.39 -13.72
CA ARG A 191 -27.22 7.53 -13.81
C ARG A 191 -27.64 8.45 -14.95
N LYS A 192 -26.96 9.60 -15.13
CA LYS A 192 -27.20 10.54 -16.24
C LYS A 192 -26.90 9.88 -17.59
N LEU A 193 -25.80 9.15 -17.69
CA LEU A 193 -25.44 8.45 -18.92
C LEU A 193 -26.48 7.40 -19.31
N TYR A 194 -26.90 6.56 -18.37
CA TYR A 194 -27.97 5.58 -18.61
C TYR A 194 -29.30 6.25 -18.99
N SER A 195 -29.69 7.30 -18.26
CA SER A 195 -30.91 8.06 -18.56
C SER A 195 -30.87 8.65 -19.98
N GLN A 196 -29.72 9.18 -20.41
CA GLN A 196 -29.54 9.72 -21.76
C GLN A 196 -29.62 8.63 -22.84
N TYR A 197 -29.04 7.46 -22.59
CA TYR A 197 -29.13 6.33 -23.51
C TYR A 197 -30.57 5.82 -23.63
N GLU A 198 -31.26 5.65 -22.51
CA GLU A 198 -32.65 5.22 -22.47
C GLU A 198 -33.56 6.23 -23.17
N GLU A 199 -33.32 7.53 -22.98
CA GLU A 199 -34.05 8.59 -23.67
C GLU A 199 -33.83 8.55 -25.18
N LYS A 200 -32.58 8.45 -25.64
CA LYS A 200 -32.28 8.31 -27.07
C LYS A 200 -32.92 7.06 -27.69
N MET A 201 -32.87 5.93 -27.00
CA MET A 201 -33.52 4.70 -27.47
C MET A 201 -35.03 4.91 -27.65
N ARG A 202 -35.68 5.55 -26.66
CA ARG A 202 -37.11 5.84 -26.72
C ARG A 202 -37.47 6.83 -27.82
N GLU A 203 -36.64 7.84 -28.05
CA GLU A 203 -36.83 8.81 -29.15
C GLU A 203 -36.75 8.13 -30.52
N GLU A 204 -35.75 7.27 -30.74
CA GLU A 204 -35.61 6.53 -32.00
C GLU A 204 -36.75 5.52 -32.19
N GLU A 205 -37.18 4.81 -31.15
CA GLU A 205 -38.36 3.95 -31.20
C GLU A 205 -39.64 4.74 -31.56
N GLN A 206 -39.82 5.93 -30.99
CA GLN A 206 -40.96 6.80 -31.32
C GLN A 206 -40.90 7.30 -32.76
N LYS A 207 -39.72 7.69 -33.25
CA LYS A 207 -39.53 8.08 -34.66
C LYS A 207 -39.86 6.94 -35.60
N HIS A 208 -39.30 5.75 -35.37
CA HIS A 208 -39.60 4.57 -36.19
C HIS A 208 -41.09 4.21 -36.18
N LYS A 209 -41.75 4.33 -35.02
CA LYS A 209 -43.20 4.12 -34.92
C LYS A 209 -43.98 5.14 -35.74
N ALA A 210 -43.60 6.42 -35.67
CA ALA A 210 -44.23 7.49 -36.44
C ALA A 210 -44.00 7.32 -37.96
N GLU A 211 -42.78 6.96 -38.38
CA GLU A 211 -42.46 6.66 -39.79
C GLU A 211 -43.28 5.49 -40.32
N LYS A 212 -43.41 4.41 -39.52
CA LYS A 212 -44.26 3.27 -39.86
C LYS A 212 -45.72 3.68 -40.03
N GLU A 213 -46.23 4.55 -39.15
CA GLU A 213 -47.61 5.05 -39.24
C GLU A 213 -47.83 5.90 -40.49
N ILE A 214 -46.88 6.79 -40.84
CA ILE A 214 -46.92 7.60 -42.07
C ILE A 214 -46.89 6.70 -43.31
N LEU A 215 -46.00 5.70 -43.37
CA LEU A 215 -45.93 4.75 -44.48
C LEU A 215 -47.21 3.93 -44.63
N LEU A 216 -47.80 3.50 -43.50
CA LEU A 216 -49.09 2.81 -43.51
C LEU A 216 -50.21 3.71 -44.03
N GLU A 217 -50.24 4.98 -43.63
CA GLU A 217 -51.25 5.93 -44.12
C GLU A 217 -51.09 6.17 -45.63
N GLU A 218 -49.87 6.35 -46.13
CA GLU A 218 -49.60 6.55 -47.55
C GLU A 218 -49.96 5.30 -48.38
N THR A 219 -49.62 4.11 -47.86
CA THR A 219 -50.02 2.83 -48.48
C THR A 219 -51.54 2.73 -48.60
N ASN A 220 -52.28 3.09 -47.53
CA ASN A 220 -53.74 3.10 -47.54
C ASN A 220 -54.32 4.14 -48.52
N ARG A 221 -53.68 5.30 -48.69
CA ARG A 221 -54.09 6.31 -49.67
C ARG A 221 -53.91 5.80 -51.10
N LEU A 222 -52.75 5.20 -51.41
CA LEU A 222 -52.49 4.61 -52.72
C LEU A 222 -53.45 3.46 -53.03
N LEU A 223 -53.73 2.61 -52.05
CA LEU A 223 -54.68 1.50 -52.21
C LEU A 223 -56.08 2.02 -52.56
N LYS A 224 -56.58 3.04 -51.86
CA LYS A 224 -57.86 3.69 -52.19
C LYS A 224 -57.87 4.28 -53.61
N ALA A 225 -56.78 4.94 -54.02
CA ALA A 225 -56.68 5.51 -55.37
C ALA A 225 -56.73 4.41 -56.46
N ILE A 226 -56.09 3.27 -56.22
CA ILE A 226 -56.14 2.10 -57.12
C ILE A 226 -57.56 1.52 -57.17
N GLU A 227 -58.23 1.36 -56.03
CA GLU A 227 -59.62 0.90 -55.99
C GLU A 227 -60.57 1.83 -56.78
N GLU A 228 -60.40 3.14 -56.64
CA GLU A 228 -61.19 4.13 -57.38
C GLU A 228 -60.90 4.09 -58.88
N ALA A 229 -59.63 3.94 -59.28
CA ALA A 229 -59.24 3.79 -60.68
C ALA A 229 -59.83 2.51 -61.30
N ASN A 230 -59.80 1.39 -60.57
CA ASN A 230 -60.41 0.13 -60.99
C ASN A 230 -61.93 0.24 -61.17
N LYS A 231 -62.63 0.93 -60.26
CA LYS A 231 -64.07 1.21 -60.41
C LYS A 231 -64.36 2.02 -61.68
N LYS A 232 -63.57 3.07 -61.95
CA LYS A 232 -63.71 3.89 -63.17
C LYS A 232 -63.45 3.06 -64.43
N MET A 233 -62.40 2.23 -64.42
CA MET A 233 -62.07 1.33 -65.52
C MET A 233 -63.23 0.38 -65.84
N GLN A 234 -63.81 -0.27 -64.83
CA GLN A 234 -64.97 -1.16 -65.00
C GLN A 234 -66.16 -0.42 -65.63
N ILE A 235 -66.48 0.79 -65.19
CA ILE A 235 -67.57 1.60 -65.78
C ILE A 235 -67.28 1.93 -67.25
N THR A 236 -66.04 2.30 -67.58
CA THR A 236 -65.67 2.58 -68.98
C THR A 236 -65.69 1.32 -69.84
N GLU A 237 -65.31 0.17 -69.29
CA GLU A 237 -65.32 -1.11 -69.98
C GLU A 237 -66.75 -1.57 -70.28
N THR A 238 -67.67 -1.47 -69.33
CA THR A 238 -69.09 -1.78 -69.57
C THR A 238 -69.70 -0.85 -70.63
N SER A 239 -69.35 0.44 -70.62
CA SER A 239 -69.82 1.39 -71.64
C SER A 239 -69.27 1.08 -73.04
N ILE A 240 -68.01 0.64 -73.14
CA ILE A 240 -67.42 0.20 -74.41
C ILE A 240 -68.14 -1.07 -74.91
N GLN A 241 -68.40 -2.05 -74.04
CA GLN A 241 -69.13 -3.27 -74.41
C GLN A 241 -70.54 -2.97 -74.92
N GLU A 242 -71.25 -2.02 -74.32
CA GLU A 242 -72.57 -1.56 -74.80
C GLU A 242 -72.48 -0.92 -76.19
N LYS A 243 -71.46 -0.09 -76.43
CA LYS A 243 -71.20 0.51 -77.76
C LYS A 243 -70.89 -0.57 -78.80
N ASP A 244 -70.06 -1.56 -78.46
CA ASP A 244 -69.72 -2.68 -79.36
C ASP A 244 -70.96 -3.51 -79.70
N GLN A 245 -71.84 -3.77 -78.73
CA GLN A 245 -73.13 -4.43 -78.99
C GLN A 245 -73.98 -3.62 -79.98
N ARG A 246 -74.05 -2.29 -79.79
CA ARG A 246 -74.82 -1.41 -80.68
C ARG A 246 -74.27 -1.39 -82.11
N ILE A 247 -72.96 -1.44 -82.28
CA ILE A 247 -72.32 -1.58 -83.60
C ILE A 247 -72.73 -2.90 -84.24
N GLY A 248 -72.64 -4.01 -83.51
CA GLY A 248 -73.04 -5.32 -84.03
C GLY A 248 -74.53 -5.43 -84.39
N GLU A 249 -75.41 -4.62 -83.80
CA GLU A 249 -76.80 -4.48 -84.25
C GLU A 249 -76.92 -3.70 -85.58
N LEU A 250 -76.14 -2.62 -85.75
CA LEU A 250 -76.12 -1.82 -86.96
C LEU A 250 -75.54 -2.60 -88.14
N ASP A 251 -74.47 -3.36 -87.95
CA ASP A 251 -73.87 -4.20 -88.99
C ASP A 251 -74.86 -5.23 -89.51
N ARG A 252 -75.58 -5.91 -88.61
CA ARG A 252 -76.64 -6.87 -88.98
C ARG A 252 -77.82 -6.21 -89.72
N LEU A 253 -78.13 -4.93 -89.42
CA LEU A 253 -79.15 -4.19 -90.15
C LEU A 253 -78.66 -3.84 -91.57
N ILE A 254 -77.42 -3.37 -91.68
CA ILE A 254 -76.78 -3.03 -92.96
C ILE A 254 -76.73 -4.26 -93.86
N GLU A 255 -76.32 -5.42 -93.33
CA GLU A 255 -76.28 -6.68 -94.06
C GLU A 255 -77.65 -7.04 -94.67
N ARG A 256 -78.74 -6.96 -93.88
CA ARG A 256 -80.10 -7.20 -94.40
C ARG A 256 -80.54 -6.18 -95.46
N MET A 257 -80.18 -4.91 -95.29
CA MET A 257 -80.49 -3.86 -96.27
C MET A 257 -79.72 -4.08 -97.57
N GLU A 258 -78.47 -4.51 -97.48
CA GLU A 258 -77.67 -4.91 -98.63
C GLU A 258 -78.28 -6.13 -99.32
N GLU A 259 -78.72 -7.16 -98.59
CA GLU A 259 -79.42 -8.32 -99.15
C GLU A 259 -80.69 -7.91 -99.90
N GLU A 260 -81.55 -7.07 -99.31
CA GLU A 260 -82.77 -6.54 -99.98
C GLU A 260 -82.39 -5.79 -101.25
N ARG A 261 -81.36 -4.93 -101.20
CA ARG A 261 -80.86 -4.23 -102.38
C ARG A 261 -80.43 -5.21 -103.47
N HIS A 262 -79.62 -6.23 -103.15
CA HIS A 262 -79.19 -7.23 -104.14
C HIS A 262 -80.38 -8.00 -104.74
N GLN A 263 -81.44 -8.25 -103.96
CA GLN A 263 -82.67 -8.87 -104.48
C GLN A 263 -83.40 -7.96 -105.45
N LEU A 264 -83.57 -6.68 -105.10
CA LEU A 264 -84.19 -5.69 -106.00
C LEU A 264 -83.35 -5.47 -107.26
N GLN A 265 -82.02 -5.49 -107.15
CA GLN A 265 -81.11 -5.40 -108.30
C GLN A 265 -81.35 -6.55 -109.28
N LYS A 266 -81.47 -7.79 -108.80
CA LYS A 266 -81.81 -8.95 -109.63
C LYS A 266 -83.19 -8.81 -110.29
N GLN A 267 -84.18 -8.28 -109.58
CA GLN A 267 -85.51 -8.02 -110.16
C GLN A 267 -85.48 -6.95 -111.24
N LEU A 268 -84.65 -5.92 -111.06
CA LEU A 268 -84.42 -4.88 -112.06
C LEU A 268 -83.79 -5.48 -113.32
N GLU A 269 -82.71 -6.27 -113.18
CA GLU A 269 -82.04 -6.96 -114.30
C GLU A 269 -83.02 -7.85 -115.08
N LEU A 270 -83.89 -8.61 -114.40
CA LEU A 270 -84.92 -9.43 -115.03
C LEU A 270 -85.94 -8.59 -115.82
N ASN A 271 -86.38 -7.46 -115.27
CA ASN A 271 -87.28 -6.54 -115.97
C ASN A 271 -86.61 -5.89 -117.18
N GLU A 272 -85.33 -5.50 -117.08
CA GLU A 272 -84.57 -4.94 -118.20
C GLU A 272 -84.42 -5.94 -119.35
N ILE A 273 -84.17 -7.22 -119.05
CA ILE A 273 -84.16 -8.30 -120.04
C ILE A 273 -85.53 -8.42 -120.72
N GLN A 274 -86.63 -8.40 -119.94
CA GLN A 274 -87.99 -8.46 -120.50
C GLN A 274 -88.33 -7.25 -121.38
N ILE A 275 -87.90 -6.04 -120.98
CA ILE A 275 -88.03 -4.81 -121.79
C ILE A 275 -87.22 -4.96 -123.09
N SER A 276 -86.01 -5.51 -123.04
CA SER A 276 -85.18 -5.71 -124.23
C SER A 276 -85.78 -6.75 -125.20
N GLY A 277 -86.44 -7.79 -124.68
CA GLY A 277 -87.16 -8.78 -125.48
C GLY A 277 -88.48 -8.26 -126.07
N ALA A 278 -89.27 -7.51 -125.30
CA ALA A 278 -90.56 -6.93 -125.74
C ALA A 278 -90.40 -5.81 -126.79
N LYS A 279 -89.22 -5.18 -126.88
CA LYS A 279 -88.90 -4.20 -127.93
C LYS A 279 -88.72 -4.84 -129.33
N SER A 280 -88.78 -6.17 -129.46
CA SER A 280 -88.55 -6.90 -130.70
C SER A 280 -89.83 -7.31 -131.47
N GLU A 281 -91.05 -7.22 -130.90
CA GLU A 281 -92.29 -7.75 -131.50
C GLU A 281 -93.51 -6.80 -131.40
N ASN A 282 -93.94 -6.21 -132.53
CA ASN A 282 -95.27 -5.62 -132.84
C ASN A 282 -95.93 -4.54 -131.92
N SER A 283 -96.87 -3.78 -132.50
CA SER A 283 -97.49 -2.56 -131.93
C SER A 283 -98.38 -2.75 -130.69
N SER A 284 -98.69 -3.98 -130.28
CA SER A 284 -99.43 -4.30 -129.04
C SER A 284 -98.53 -4.37 -127.80
N ASP A 285 -97.20 -4.44 -127.97
CA ASP A 285 -96.22 -4.48 -126.87
C ASP A 285 -95.84 -3.09 -126.34
N SER A 286 -96.38 -2.00 -126.89
CA SER A 286 -96.07 -0.63 -126.44
C SER A 286 -96.57 -0.36 -125.00
N GLU A 287 -97.81 -0.70 -124.68
CA GLU A 287 -98.39 -0.49 -123.34
C GLU A 287 -97.73 -1.42 -122.30
N ARG A 288 -97.44 -2.66 -122.69
CA ARG A 288 -96.72 -3.64 -121.86
C ARG A 288 -95.29 -3.21 -121.58
N SER A 289 -94.57 -2.71 -122.59
CA SER A 289 -93.21 -2.17 -122.43
C SER A 289 -93.20 -0.90 -121.58
N GLN A 290 -94.22 -0.03 -121.69
CA GLN A 290 -94.32 1.18 -120.88
C GLN A 290 -94.54 0.84 -119.40
N HIS A 291 -95.43 -0.10 -119.10
CA HIS A 291 -95.64 -0.59 -117.73
C HIS A 291 -94.37 -1.25 -117.16
N LEU A 292 -93.66 -2.07 -117.95
CA LEU A 292 -92.38 -2.66 -117.52
C LEU A 292 -91.32 -1.58 -117.27
N GLU A 293 -91.27 -0.53 -118.09
CA GLU A 293 -90.36 0.61 -117.89
C GLU A 293 -90.70 1.41 -116.63
N GLU A 294 -91.99 1.63 -116.33
CA GLU A 294 -92.46 2.26 -115.08
C GLU A 294 -92.07 1.44 -113.85
N VAL A 295 -92.23 0.11 -113.90
CA VAL A 295 -91.78 -0.81 -112.84
C VAL A 295 -90.25 -0.76 -112.69
N ALA A 296 -89.51 -0.74 -113.80
CA ALA A 296 -88.04 -0.62 -113.77
C ALA A 296 -87.58 0.73 -113.21
N ALA A 297 -88.28 1.83 -113.51
CA ALA A 297 -88.00 3.15 -112.95
C ALA A 297 -88.28 3.19 -111.44
N SER A 298 -89.39 2.61 -110.99
CA SER A 298 -89.71 2.48 -109.57
C SER A 298 -88.69 1.61 -108.81
N LEU A 299 -88.24 0.50 -109.41
CA LEU A 299 -87.18 -0.35 -108.84
C LEU A 299 -85.84 0.40 -108.76
N ARG A 300 -85.46 1.16 -109.80
CA ARG A 300 -84.25 2.00 -109.80
C ARG A 300 -84.28 3.04 -108.67
N GLU A 301 -85.42 3.70 -108.47
CA GLU A 301 -85.60 4.66 -107.39
C GLU A 301 -85.50 4.00 -106.01
N ARG A 302 -86.14 2.84 -105.82
CA ARG A 302 -86.07 2.09 -104.56
C ARG A 302 -84.66 1.57 -104.24
N ILE A 303 -83.94 1.08 -105.24
CA ILE A 303 -82.52 0.68 -105.11
C ILE A 303 -81.67 1.88 -104.71
N LYS A 304 -81.84 3.03 -105.38
CA LYS A 304 -81.11 4.27 -105.04
C LYS A 304 -81.38 4.70 -103.59
N HIS A 305 -82.63 4.68 -103.14
CA HIS A 305 -82.96 5.02 -101.75
C HIS A 305 -82.35 4.04 -100.75
N LEU A 306 -82.35 2.74 -101.05
CA LEU A 306 -81.68 1.73 -100.23
C LEU A 306 -80.17 1.96 -100.19
N ASP A 307 -79.53 2.26 -101.32
CA ASP A 307 -78.10 2.60 -101.39
C ASP A 307 -77.77 3.84 -100.57
N ASP A 308 -78.57 4.91 -100.66
CA ASP A 308 -78.38 6.13 -99.88
C ASP A 308 -78.49 5.85 -98.36
N MET A 309 -79.48 5.04 -97.95
CA MET A 309 -79.64 4.62 -96.55
C MET A 309 -78.49 3.71 -96.08
N VAL A 310 -78.08 2.72 -96.90
CA VAL A 310 -76.93 1.85 -96.61
C VAL A 310 -75.67 2.68 -96.46
N HIS A 311 -75.39 3.60 -97.38
CA HIS A 311 -74.23 4.49 -97.29
C HIS A 311 -74.26 5.40 -96.07
N CYS A 312 -75.42 5.94 -95.69
CA CYS A 312 -75.54 6.74 -94.46
C CYS A 312 -75.23 5.90 -93.21
N GLN A 313 -75.72 4.67 -93.14
CA GLN A 313 -75.45 3.76 -92.01
C GLN A 313 -74.00 3.27 -92.00
N GLN A 314 -73.44 2.86 -93.14
CA GLN A 314 -72.04 2.48 -93.30
C GLN A 314 -71.11 3.63 -92.88
N LYS A 315 -71.42 4.88 -93.27
CA LYS A 315 -70.64 6.05 -92.84
C LYS A 315 -70.69 6.22 -91.33
N LYS A 316 -71.84 5.99 -90.69
CA LYS A 316 -71.96 6.06 -89.23
C LYS A 316 -71.16 4.97 -88.53
N VAL A 317 -71.25 3.73 -88.99
CA VAL A 317 -70.45 2.60 -88.47
C VAL A 317 -68.96 2.89 -88.64
N LYS A 318 -68.53 3.38 -89.80
CA LYS A 318 -67.13 3.72 -90.06
C LYS A 318 -66.58 4.73 -89.03
N HIS A 319 -67.33 5.80 -88.73
CA HIS A 319 -66.89 6.76 -87.71
C HIS A 319 -66.83 6.12 -86.31
N MET A 320 -67.76 5.22 -85.98
CA MET A 320 -67.73 4.50 -84.70
C MET A 320 -66.54 3.54 -84.61
N VAL A 321 -66.21 2.85 -85.70
CA VAL A 321 -65.04 1.97 -85.78
C VAL A 321 -63.75 2.78 -85.66
N GLU A 322 -63.63 3.91 -86.35
CA GLU A 322 -62.48 4.82 -86.23
C GLU A 322 -62.29 5.33 -84.79
N GLU A 323 -63.39 5.69 -84.09
CA GLU A 323 -63.34 6.08 -82.68
C GLU A 323 -62.81 4.94 -81.78
N ILE A 324 -63.29 3.71 -82.00
CA ILE A 324 -62.83 2.53 -81.26
C ILE A 324 -61.38 2.18 -81.59
N GLU A 325 -60.95 2.27 -82.84
CA GLU A 325 -59.56 2.02 -83.24
C GLU A 325 -58.60 3.04 -82.60
N MET A 326 -58.98 4.31 -82.54
CA MET A 326 -58.23 5.33 -81.81
C MET A 326 -58.14 5.01 -80.31
N LEU A 327 -59.23 4.57 -79.68
CA LEU A 327 -59.23 4.15 -78.28
C LEU A 327 -58.36 2.91 -78.05
N ARG A 328 -58.44 1.90 -78.92
CA ARG A 328 -57.59 0.69 -78.88
C ARG A 328 -56.12 1.04 -79.01
N LYS A 329 -55.74 2.00 -79.87
CA LYS A 329 -54.36 2.47 -79.97
C LYS A 329 -53.87 3.08 -78.65
N LYS A 330 -54.69 3.92 -78.00
CA LYS A 330 -54.36 4.48 -76.67
C LYS A 330 -54.21 3.39 -75.60
N VAL A 331 -55.04 2.34 -75.63
CA VAL A 331 -54.89 1.19 -74.73
C VAL A 331 -53.55 0.51 -74.93
N LYS A 332 -53.16 0.20 -76.18
CA LYS A 332 -51.84 -0.39 -76.49
C LYS A 332 -50.66 0.47 -76.05
N GLU A 333 -50.75 1.79 -76.23
CA GLU A 333 -49.74 2.73 -75.73
C GLU A 333 -49.61 2.67 -74.19
N LYS A 334 -50.74 2.54 -73.48
CA LYS A 334 -50.75 2.36 -72.02
C LYS A 334 -50.22 1.00 -71.60
N GLU A 335 -50.50 -0.08 -72.33
CA GLU A 335 -49.95 -1.42 -72.08
C GLU A 335 -48.42 -1.43 -72.18
N LEU A 336 -47.86 -0.79 -73.22
CA LEU A 336 -46.41 -0.62 -73.35
C LEU A 336 -45.82 0.17 -72.18
N PHE A 337 -46.50 1.22 -71.73
CA PHE A 337 -46.08 1.99 -70.55
C PHE A 337 -46.14 1.17 -69.26
N ILE A 338 -47.15 0.30 -69.09
CA ILE A 338 -47.23 -0.63 -67.97
C ILE A 338 -46.05 -1.58 -67.97
N ILE A 339 -45.68 -2.16 -69.13
CA ILE A 339 -44.52 -3.05 -69.25
C ILE A 339 -43.23 -2.33 -68.80
N GLN A 340 -43.01 -1.09 -69.26
CA GLN A 340 -41.84 -0.29 -68.85
C GLN A 340 -41.82 -0.02 -67.33
N LEU A 341 -42.97 0.25 -66.71
CA LEU A 341 -43.06 0.43 -65.26
C LEU A 341 -42.78 -0.87 -64.50
N LEU A 342 -43.27 -2.01 -65.00
CA LEU A 342 -42.99 -3.32 -64.40
C LEU A 342 -41.50 -3.67 -64.45
N GLU A 343 -40.82 -3.40 -65.56
CA GLU A 343 -39.35 -3.54 -65.65
C GLU A 343 -38.65 -2.66 -64.61
N LYS A 344 -39.11 -1.42 -64.42
CA LYS A 344 -38.54 -0.52 -63.41
C LYS A 344 -38.78 -0.99 -61.98
N ILE A 345 -39.97 -1.53 -61.68
CA ILE A 345 -40.27 -2.15 -60.39
C ILE A 345 -39.34 -3.33 -60.16
N SER A 346 -39.19 -4.22 -61.13
CA SER A 346 -38.30 -5.39 -61.01
C SER A 346 -36.85 -4.99 -60.73
N PHE A 347 -36.34 -3.92 -61.37
CA PHE A 347 -35.02 -3.36 -61.06
C PHE A 347 -34.91 -2.88 -59.60
N LEU A 348 -35.89 -2.10 -59.13
CA LEU A 348 -35.90 -1.57 -57.77
C LEU A 348 -36.08 -2.65 -56.70
N GLU A 349 -36.87 -3.70 -57.00
CA GLU A 349 -37.03 -4.87 -56.14
C GLU A 349 -35.70 -5.62 -55.96
N CYS A 350 -34.91 -5.75 -57.03
CA CYS A 350 -33.57 -6.34 -56.94
C CYS A 350 -32.63 -5.50 -56.07
N GLU A 351 -32.61 -4.17 -56.25
CA GLU A 351 -31.79 -3.25 -55.44
C GLU A 351 -32.19 -3.27 -53.96
N ASN A 352 -33.50 -3.25 -53.67
CA ASN A 352 -34.01 -3.39 -52.31
C ASN A 352 -33.62 -4.74 -51.69
N LYS A 353 -33.65 -5.83 -52.47
CA LYS A 353 -33.24 -7.14 -51.99
C LYS A 353 -31.74 -7.18 -51.66
N GLU A 354 -30.89 -6.61 -52.50
CA GLU A 354 -29.45 -6.49 -52.20
C GLU A 354 -29.19 -5.64 -50.95
N LEU A 355 -29.96 -4.57 -50.73
CA LEU A 355 -29.86 -3.76 -49.52
C LEU A 355 -30.33 -4.53 -48.27
N GLN A 356 -31.41 -5.31 -48.39
CA GLN A 356 -31.89 -6.18 -47.33
C GLN A 356 -30.85 -7.26 -46.98
N ASP A 357 -30.27 -7.94 -47.98
CA ASP A 357 -29.23 -8.95 -47.76
C ASP A 357 -28.00 -8.34 -47.05
N LYS A 358 -27.62 -7.11 -47.39
CA LYS A 358 -26.55 -6.36 -46.69
C LYS A 358 -26.93 -6.06 -45.24
N LEU A 359 -28.17 -5.64 -44.97
CA LEU A 359 -28.65 -5.38 -43.62
C LEU A 359 -28.65 -6.67 -42.79
N ASP A 360 -29.14 -7.77 -43.35
CA ASP A 360 -29.19 -9.07 -42.68
C ASP A 360 -27.77 -9.58 -42.39
N TYR A 361 -26.83 -9.43 -43.33
CA TYR A 361 -25.41 -9.73 -43.09
C TYR A 361 -24.83 -8.88 -41.94
N LEU A 362 -25.15 -7.59 -41.88
CA LEU A 362 -24.70 -6.74 -40.78
C LEU A 362 -25.35 -7.12 -39.46
N MET A 363 -26.64 -7.49 -39.45
CA MET A 363 -27.35 -7.95 -38.25
C MET A 363 -26.86 -9.31 -37.76
N GLU A 364 -26.53 -10.23 -38.65
CA GLU A 364 -26.01 -11.56 -38.31
C GLU A 364 -24.57 -11.49 -37.77
N ASN A 365 -23.78 -10.53 -38.25
CA ASN A 365 -22.44 -10.23 -37.74
C ASN A 365 -22.42 -9.31 -36.51
N GLN A 366 -23.58 -8.83 -36.02
CA GLN A 366 -23.65 -8.24 -34.69
C GLN A 366 -23.44 -9.35 -33.66
N PRO A 367 -22.43 -9.26 -32.78
CA PRO A 367 -22.27 -10.25 -31.72
C PRO A 367 -23.52 -10.24 -30.84
N LYS A 368 -24.23 -11.38 -30.77
CA LYS A 368 -25.29 -11.62 -29.79
C LYS A 368 -24.67 -11.56 -28.39
N THR A 369 -24.68 -10.39 -27.77
CA THR A 369 -24.18 -10.18 -26.41
C THR A 369 -25.16 -10.76 -25.38
N ASN A 370 -25.21 -12.09 -25.30
CA ASN A 370 -25.59 -12.81 -24.09
C ASN A 370 -24.35 -13.03 -23.21
N ILE A 371 -23.62 -11.97 -22.89
CA ILE A 371 -22.57 -12.03 -21.87
C ILE A 371 -22.51 -10.67 -21.17
N GLU A 372 -22.88 -10.66 -19.89
CA GLU A 372 -22.36 -9.72 -18.89
C GLU A 372 -20.83 -9.80 -18.87
N THR A 373 -20.14 -9.10 -19.76
CA THR A 373 -18.69 -8.94 -19.67
C THR A 373 -18.29 -7.54 -20.07
N ARG A 374 -17.99 -6.77 -19.02
CA ARG A 374 -16.76 -5.97 -18.90
C ARG A 374 -16.29 -5.32 -20.19
N ASP A 375 -16.77 -4.11 -20.38
CA ASP A 375 -15.96 -2.91 -20.54
C ASP A 375 -14.50 -3.16 -20.97
N THR A 376 -14.23 -3.00 -22.26
CA THR A 376 -12.90 -2.62 -22.75
C THR A 376 -13.08 -1.67 -23.92
N GLY A 377 -13.58 -0.47 -23.61
CA GLY A 377 -13.44 0.69 -24.50
C GLY A 377 -12.02 1.23 -24.41
N VAL A 378 -11.17 0.89 -25.38
CA VAL A 378 -9.92 1.61 -25.64
C VAL A 378 -10.31 2.95 -26.26
N GLY A 379 -10.26 3.99 -25.44
CA GLY A 379 -10.37 5.38 -25.84
C GLY A 379 -9.57 6.21 -24.84
N CYS A 380 -8.28 6.38 -25.13
CA CYS A 380 -7.42 7.30 -24.41
C CYS A 380 -8.01 8.71 -24.47
N ASP A 381 -8.21 9.34 -23.31
CA ASP A 381 -7.49 10.57 -22.97
C ASP A 381 -7.55 10.87 -21.47
N LEU A 382 -6.36 11.14 -20.92
CA LEU A 382 -6.03 11.47 -19.53
C LEU A 382 -6.37 12.96 -19.21
N PRO A 383 -6.30 13.40 -17.94
CA PRO A 383 -7.38 14.09 -17.26
C PRO A 383 -7.19 15.60 -17.19
N TYR A 384 -8.28 16.36 -16.98
CA TYR A 384 -8.17 17.71 -16.43
C TYR A 384 -8.59 17.73 -14.97
N SER A 385 -7.56 17.63 -14.13
CA SER A 385 -7.55 18.06 -12.74
C SER A 385 -8.04 19.51 -12.63
N GLN A 386 -9.06 19.76 -11.81
CA GLN A 386 -9.33 21.09 -11.28
C GLN A 386 -8.89 21.15 -9.82
N SER A 387 -7.95 22.06 -9.54
CA SER A 387 -7.95 23.03 -8.43
C SER A 387 -6.55 23.68 -8.30
N PRO A 388 -6.35 24.80 -7.59
CA PRO A 388 -7.20 25.99 -7.40
C PRO A 388 -6.40 27.32 -7.55
N GLY A 389 -7.09 28.44 -7.77
CA GLY A 389 -6.56 29.79 -7.47
C GLY A 389 -5.64 30.43 -8.52
N GLY A 390 -6.06 31.57 -9.06
CA GLY A 390 -5.23 32.42 -9.90
C GLY A 390 -6.04 33.54 -10.53
N PHE A 391 -5.90 34.75 -9.99
CA PHE A 391 -6.43 35.98 -10.56
C PHE A 391 -5.98 36.12 -12.02
N GLY A 392 -6.93 36.16 -12.94
CA GLY A 392 -6.69 36.43 -14.36
C GLY A 392 -7.89 37.16 -14.94
N SER A 393 -7.64 38.34 -15.50
CA SER A 393 -8.65 39.27 -16.02
C SER A 393 -9.59 38.61 -17.04
N PRO A 394 -10.87 39.02 -17.10
CA PRO A 394 -11.83 38.43 -18.03
C PRO A 394 -11.45 38.76 -19.48
N ILE A 395 -11.08 37.73 -20.23
CA ILE A 395 -10.92 37.75 -21.68
C ILE A 395 -12.21 38.27 -22.30
N THR A 396 -12.11 39.31 -23.11
CA THR A 396 -13.28 39.96 -23.71
C THR A 396 -13.95 39.04 -24.74
N THR A 397 -15.25 39.21 -24.92
CA THR A 397 -16.11 38.40 -25.79
C THR A 397 -15.63 38.35 -27.25
N GLU A 398 -14.87 39.36 -27.68
CA GLU A 398 -14.27 39.44 -29.02
C GLU A 398 -13.05 38.52 -29.18
N GLU A 399 -12.22 38.37 -28.15
CA GLU A 399 -11.08 37.45 -28.19
C GLU A 399 -11.52 35.98 -28.21
N ARG A 400 -12.66 35.67 -27.59
CA ARG A 400 -13.28 34.33 -27.70
C ARG A 400 -13.74 34.05 -29.13
N ARG A 401 -14.41 35.01 -29.77
CA ARG A 401 -14.88 34.87 -31.17
C ARG A 401 -13.72 34.72 -32.16
N LEU A 402 -12.61 35.43 -31.96
CA LEU A 402 -11.41 35.29 -32.80
C LEU A 402 -10.75 33.92 -32.65
N ARG A 403 -10.71 33.37 -31.44
CA ARG A 403 -10.19 32.01 -31.20
C ARG A 403 -11.12 30.93 -31.77
N ASP A 404 -12.43 31.08 -31.64
CA ASP A 404 -13.40 30.14 -32.22
C ASP A 404 -13.34 30.16 -33.76
N LYS A 405 -13.17 31.34 -34.37
CA LYS A 405 -12.99 31.48 -35.82
C LYS A 405 -11.67 30.84 -36.29
N LYS A 406 -10.60 30.96 -35.51
CA LYS A 406 -9.33 30.29 -35.79
C LYS A 406 -9.45 28.77 -35.65
N HIS A 407 -10.11 28.29 -34.60
CA HIS A 407 -10.35 26.86 -34.37
C HIS A 407 -11.20 26.24 -35.48
N LEU A 408 -12.19 26.97 -36.01
CA LEU A 408 -12.98 26.53 -37.16
C LEU A 408 -12.14 26.41 -38.44
N ASN A 409 -11.22 27.34 -38.67
CA ASN A 409 -10.30 27.28 -39.81
C ASN A 409 -9.27 26.14 -39.66
N ASP A 410 -8.79 25.88 -38.45
CA ASP A 410 -7.85 24.79 -38.16
C ASP A 410 -8.52 23.40 -38.28
N ILE A 411 -9.79 23.27 -37.87
CA ILE A 411 -10.61 22.06 -38.13
C ILE A 411 -10.85 21.88 -39.63
N THR A 412 -11.10 22.97 -40.36
CA THR A 412 -11.34 22.93 -41.81
C THR A 412 -10.05 22.59 -42.59
N ALA A 413 -8.88 22.92 -42.05
CA ALA A 413 -7.57 22.57 -42.63
C ALA A 413 -7.17 21.10 -42.41
N ALA A 414 -7.77 20.39 -41.44
CA ALA A 414 -7.50 18.99 -41.13
C ALA A 414 -8.31 18.00 -42.01
N ARG A 415 -8.58 18.34 -43.28
CA ARG A 415 -9.20 17.40 -44.22
C ARG A 415 -8.14 16.38 -44.65
N LEU A 416 -8.23 15.16 -44.09
CA LEU A 416 -7.39 14.03 -44.49
C LEU A 416 -7.52 13.81 -46.01
N PRO A 417 -6.42 13.49 -46.73
CA PRO A 417 -6.48 13.18 -48.14
C PRO A 417 -7.49 12.06 -48.40
N PRO A 418 -8.24 12.08 -49.52
CA PRO A 418 -9.12 10.99 -49.89
C PRO A 418 -8.33 9.68 -49.93
N LEU A 419 -8.72 8.70 -49.11
CA LEU A 419 -8.15 7.36 -49.16
C LEU A 419 -8.57 6.73 -50.49
N TYR A 420 -7.64 6.65 -51.44
CA TYR A 420 -7.77 5.81 -52.61
C TYR A 420 -7.66 4.36 -52.14
N HIS A 421 -8.81 3.74 -51.84
CA HIS A 421 -8.86 2.29 -51.71
C HIS A 421 -8.83 1.70 -53.12
N SER A 422 -7.81 0.89 -53.42
CA SER A 422 -7.84 0.05 -54.61
C SER A 422 -9.09 -0.85 -54.55
N PRO A 423 -9.78 -1.10 -55.68
CA PRO A 423 -10.94 -1.98 -55.71
C PRO A 423 -10.66 -3.29 -54.98
N ALA A 424 -11.62 -3.72 -54.15
CA ALA A 424 -11.49 -4.95 -53.37
C ALA A 424 -11.10 -6.11 -54.31
N LYS A 425 -9.89 -6.64 -54.10
CA LYS A 425 -9.41 -7.79 -54.88
C LYS A 425 -10.17 -9.01 -54.37
N LEU A 426 -11.12 -9.49 -55.15
CA LEU A 426 -11.89 -10.68 -54.85
C LEU A 426 -10.93 -11.87 -54.80
N LEU A 427 -10.76 -12.43 -53.60
CA LEU A 427 -10.02 -13.67 -53.38
C LEU A 427 -10.85 -14.84 -53.93
N SER A 428 -10.18 -15.85 -54.46
CA SER A 428 -10.87 -17.09 -54.83
C SER A 428 -11.47 -17.77 -53.60
N ILE A 429 -12.50 -18.59 -53.80
CA ILE A 429 -13.16 -19.33 -52.72
C ILE A 429 -12.14 -20.21 -51.96
N GLU A 430 -11.16 -20.76 -52.68
CA GLU A 430 -10.08 -21.58 -52.12
C GLU A 430 -9.15 -20.76 -51.20
N GLU A 431 -8.75 -19.55 -51.61
CA GLU A 431 -7.95 -18.64 -50.78
C GLU A 431 -8.73 -18.16 -49.55
N SER A 432 -10.03 -17.89 -49.70
CA SER A 432 -10.90 -17.49 -48.59
C SER A 432 -11.01 -18.59 -47.53
N ILE A 433 -11.22 -19.84 -47.96
CA ILE A 433 -11.28 -20.99 -47.06
C ILE A 433 -9.93 -21.21 -46.36
N ALA A 434 -8.81 -21.10 -47.08
CA ALA A 434 -7.49 -21.25 -46.49
C ALA A 434 -7.22 -20.20 -45.39
N ILE A 435 -7.58 -18.94 -45.65
CA ILE A 435 -7.45 -17.86 -44.66
C ILE A 435 -8.37 -18.10 -43.46
N GLN A 436 -9.60 -18.57 -43.68
CA GLN A 436 -10.53 -18.86 -42.60
C GLN A 436 -10.07 -20.02 -41.71
N ILE A 437 -9.49 -21.07 -42.31
CA ILE A 437 -8.86 -22.18 -41.57
C ILE A 437 -7.68 -21.66 -40.73
N GLN A 438 -6.81 -20.86 -41.34
CA GLN A 438 -5.64 -20.30 -40.63
C GLN A 438 -6.05 -19.37 -39.47
N GLN A 439 -7.10 -18.55 -39.66
CA GLN A 439 -7.64 -17.72 -38.59
C GLN A 439 -8.23 -18.55 -37.45
N LYS A 440 -8.91 -19.65 -37.77
CA LYS A 440 -9.44 -20.57 -36.78
C LYS A 440 -8.32 -21.25 -35.99
N GLU A 441 -7.29 -21.73 -36.66
CA GLU A 441 -6.10 -22.34 -36.03
C GLU A 441 -5.40 -21.34 -35.10
N ALA A 442 -5.19 -20.10 -35.54
CA ALA A 442 -4.59 -19.05 -34.71
C ALA A 442 -5.43 -18.71 -33.47
N TYR A 443 -6.76 -18.72 -33.60
CA TYR A 443 -7.66 -18.51 -32.47
C TYR A 443 -7.60 -19.66 -31.46
N GLU A 444 -7.63 -20.90 -31.93
CA GLU A 444 -7.50 -22.09 -31.08
C GLU A 444 -6.13 -22.15 -30.39
N GLU A 445 -5.05 -21.78 -31.09
CA GLU A 445 -3.71 -21.69 -30.51
C GLU A 445 -3.64 -20.63 -29.40
N MET A 446 -4.23 -19.44 -29.63
CA MET A 446 -4.30 -18.38 -28.62
C MET A 446 -5.12 -18.82 -27.40
N GLN A 447 -6.23 -19.52 -27.62
CA GLN A 447 -7.05 -20.06 -26.54
C GLN A 447 -6.30 -21.13 -25.74
N ALA A 448 -5.55 -22.01 -26.41
CA ALA A 448 -4.71 -23.01 -25.77
C ALA A 448 -3.58 -22.37 -24.95
N LYS A 449 -2.92 -21.31 -25.48
CA LYS A 449 -1.90 -20.54 -24.75
C LYS A 449 -2.47 -19.90 -23.49
N LEU A 450 -3.65 -19.29 -23.57
CA LEU A 450 -4.32 -18.69 -22.42
C LEU A 450 -4.72 -19.75 -21.37
N ALA A 451 -5.21 -20.90 -21.81
CA ALA A 451 -5.55 -22.02 -20.92
C ALA A 451 -4.31 -22.59 -20.22
N ALA A 452 -3.21 -22.77 -20.97
CA ALA A 452 -1.93 -23.21 -20.43
C ALA A 452 -1.35 -22.22 -19.41
N GLN A 453 -1.42 -20.91 -19.70
CA GLN A 453 -0.99 -19.87 -18.76
C GLN A 453 -1.79 -19.92 -17.46
N LYS A 454 -3.12 -20.02 -17.52
CA LYS A 454 -3.99 -20.15 -16.34
C LYS A 454 -3.69 -21.41 -15.53
N LEU A 455 -3.38 -22.53 -16.21
CA LEU A 455 -2.97 -23.77 -15.56
C LEU A 455 -1.61 -23.63 -14.86
N ALA A 456 -0.64 -23.00 -15.51
CA ALA A 456 0.69 -22.74 -14.95
C ALA A 456 0.63 -21.83 -13.71
N GLU A 457 -0.18 -20.77 -13.75
CA GLU A 457 -0.46 -19.89 -12.61
C GLU A 457 -1.10 -20.67 -11.45
N ARG A 458 -2.07 -21.54 -11.74
CA ARG A 458 -2.77 -22.33 -10.72
C ARG A 458 -1.90 -23.42 -10.08
N LEU A 459 -0.99 -24.02 -10.85
CA LEU A 459 -0.04 -25.03 -10.36
C LEU A 459 1.22 -24.41 -9.75
N ASN A 460 1.33 -23.07 -9.72
CA ASN A 460 2.46 -22.31 -9.19
C ASN A 460 3.81 -22.74 -9.81
N ILE A 461 3.77 -23.24 -11.05
CA ILE A 461 4.95 -23.67 -11.80
C ILE A 461 5.62 -22.41 -12.32
N LYS A 462 6.65 -21.94 -11.61
CA LYS A 462 7.52 -20.88 -12.11
C LYS A 462 8.37 -21.44 -13.24
N MET A 463 7.99 -21.13 -14.48
CA MET A 463 8.80 -21.40 -15.65
C MET A 463 10.07 -20.56 -15.53
N LEU A 464 11.19 -21.18 -15.17
CA LEU A 464 12.51 -20.53 -15.27
C LEU A 464 12.67 -20.06 -16.71
N ARG A 465 13.00 -18.78 -16.90
CA ARG A 465 13.39 -18.27 -18.22
C ARG A 465 14.60 -19.08 -18.67
N PHE A 466 14.39 -19.93 -19.67
CA PHE A 466 15.46 -20.62 -20.35
C PHE A 466 16.04 -19.65 -21.38
N GLU A 467 17.12 -18.97 -21.01
CA GLU A 467 17.97 -18.23 -21.93
C GLU A 467 18.90 -19.24 -22.62
N PRO A 468 18.86 -19.41 -23.95
CA PRO A 468 19.71 -20.37 -24.65
C PRO A 468 21.16 -19.87 -24.84
N GLU A 469 21.51 -18.69 -24.31
CA GLU A 469 22.85 -18.10 -24.37
C GLU A 469 23.40 -17.90 -22.95
N GLY A 470 23.79 -18.99 -22.30
CA GLY A 470 24.38 -18.94 -20.97
C GLY A 470 24.60 -20.32 -20.35
N GLU A 471 25.67 -20.99 -20.77
CA GLU A 471 26.17 -22.20 -20.12
C GLU A 471 26.47 -21.94 -18.63
N ALA A 472 25.91 -22.76 -17.72
CA ALA A 472 26.68 -23.63 -16.83
C ALA A 472 25.81 -24.31 -15.76
N LEU A 473 25.97 -25.65 -15.68
CA LEU A 473 25.72 -26.54 -14.53
C LEU A 473 24.26 -26.95 -14.22
N MET A 474 23.69 -27.81 -15.07
CA MET A 474 22.87 -28.93 -14.57
C MET A 474 23.65 -30.23 -14.78
N GLN A 475 24.21 -30.74 -13.68
CA GLN A 475 24.68 -32.12 -13.63
C GLN A 475 23.46 -33.05 -13.75
N TYR A 476 23.34 -33.74 -14.87
CA TYR A 476 22.49 -34.92 -14.96
C TYR A 476 23.06 -35.98 -14.01
N ARG A 477 22.28 -36.39 -13.01
CA ARG A 477 22.52 -37.69 -12.36
C ARG A 477 22.15 -38.76 -13.38
N GLU A 478 23.16 -39.34 -13.99
CA GLU A 478 23.04 -40.68 -14.57
C GLU A 478 22.62 -41.63 -13.46
N VAL A 479 21.38 -42.11 -13.55
CA VAL A 479 20.97 -43.31 -12.84
C VAL A 479 21.75 -44.45 -13.48
N ARG A 480 22.76 -44.96 -12.76
CA ARG A 480 23.32 -46.27 -13.06
C ARG A 480 22.31 -47.30 -12.58
N ASP A 481 21.78 -48.06 -13.52
CA ASP A 481 21.19 -49.36 -13.23
C ASP A 481 22.34 -50.32 -12.88
N GLU A 482 22.41 -50.77 -11.63
CA GLU A 482 23.05 -52.04 -11.25
C GLU A 482 22.24 -52.69 -10.11
N ASP A 483 21.77 -53.91 -10.40
CA ASP A 483 21.26 -55.04 -9.57
C ASP A 483 20.93 -54.87 -8.07
#